data_AF-A0A182HBA7-F1
#
_entry.id   AF-A0A182HBA7-F1
#
_cell.length_a   1.000
_cell.length_b   1.000
_cell.length_c   1.000
_cell.angle_alpha   90.00
_cell.angle_beta   90.00
_cell.angle_gamma   90.00
#
_symmetry.space_group_name_H-M   'P 1'
#
loop_
_entity.id
_entity.type
_entity.pdbx_description
1 polymer ?
#
loop_
_entity_poly.entity_id
_entity_poly.type
_entity_poly.pdbx_seq_one_letter_code
_entity_poly.pdbx_strand_id
1 'polypeptide(L)' 'MQLIIDGHLYTRSQIRERIIIWHCSRQRSGCKSRISTLRGEPGTAYSFREDHNHESKFDFKNRDIKVLKVAKLLIVGKNR' A
#
# COMPACT_ATOMS: atom_id res chain seq x y z
N MET A 1 -11.35 -1.03 6.22
CA MET A 1 -9.95 -1.54 6.24
C MET A 1 -9.05 -0.50 5.63
N GLN A 2 -7.96 -0.18 6.32
CA GLN A 2 -6.97 0.81 5.90
C GLN A 2 -5.60 0.13 5.88
N LEU A 3 -4.79 0.44 4.88
CA LEU A 3 -3.44 -0.09 4.73
C LEU A 3 -2.47 1.07 4.94
N ILE A 4 -1.47 0.92 5.80
CA ILE A 4 -0.43 1.92 6.02
C ILE A 4 0.91 1.31 5.64
N ILE A 5 1.60 1.98 4.73
CA ILE A 5 2.92 1.59 4.24
C ILE A 5 3.79 2.84 4.32
N ASP A 6 4.90 2.75 5.06
CA ASP A 6 5.88 3.84 5.21
C ASP A 6 5.24 5.22 5.47
N GLY A 7 4.22 5.24 6.33
CA GLY A 7 3.58 6.46 6.84
C GLY A 7 2.55 7.04 5.87
N HIS A 8 2.33 6.35 4.75
CA HIS A 8 1.35 6.68 3.74
C HIS A 8 0.12 5.80 3.93
N LEU A 9 -1.04 6.44 4.01
CA LEU A 9 -2.32 5.76 4.10
C LEU A 9 -2.80 5.39 2.70
N TYR A 10 -3.25 4.15 2.56
CA TYR A 10 -3.87 3.63 1.37
C TYR A 10 -5.31 3.23 1.65
N THR A 11 -6.18 3.55 0.70
CA THR A 11 -7.58 3.16 0.70
C THR A 11 -7.80 2.02 -0.29
N ARG A 12 -8.66 1.08 0.11
CA ARG A 12 -9.03 -0.04 -0.76
C ARG A 12 -9.85 0.49 -1.94
N SER A 13 -9.39 0.20 -3.14
CA SER A 13 -10.06 0.63 -4.37
C SER A 13 -10.82 -0.50 -5.04
N GLN A 14 -10.15 -1.63 -5.30
CA GLN A 14 -10.76 -2.76 -5.98
C GLN A 14 -10.33 -4.06 -5.33
N ILE A 15 -11.24 -5.04 -5.28
CA ILE A 15 -10.94 -6.42 -4.93
C ILE A 15 -11.10 -7.24 -6.19
N ARG A 16 -10.05 -7.99 -6.55
CA ARG A 16 -10.10 -9.02 -7.59
C ARG A 16 -9.95 -10.39 -6.94
N GLU A 17 -10.04 -11.44 -7.74
CA GLU A 17 -10.02 -12.82 -7.27
C GLU A 17 -8.83 -13.12 -6.33
N ARG A 18 -7.61 -12.75 -6.76
CA ARG A 18 -6.35 -12.99 -6.00
C ARG A 18 -5.67 -11.75 -5.44
N ILE A 19 -6.07 -10.54 -5.85
CA ILE A 19 -5.42 -9.30 -5.44
C ILE A 19 -6.39 -8.27 -4.90
N ILE A 20 -5.92 -7.44 -3.98
CA ILE A 20 -6.59 -6.21 -3.53
C ILE A 20 -5.77 -5.03 -4.02
N ILE A 21 -6.39 -4.12 -4.74
CA ILE A 21 -5.77 -2.89 -5.24
C ILE A 21 -6.05 -1.77 -4.26
N TRP A 22 -4.99 -1.08 -3.86
CA TRP A 22 -5.02 0.05 -2.94
C TRP A 22 -4.40 1.28 -3.60
N HIS A 23 -5.08 2.41 -3.48
CA HIS A 23 -4.55 3.70 -3.89
C HIS A 23 -4.13 4.49 -2.67
N CYS A 24 -3.12 5.34 -2.82
CA CYS A 24 -2.83 6.32 -1.79
C CYS A 24 -4.10 7.15 -1.51
N SER A 25 -4.37 7.45 -0.24
CA SER A 25 -5.51 8.28 0.17
C SER A 25 -5.50 9.66 -0.48
N ARG A 26 -4.33 10.14 -0.92
CA ARG A 26 -4.13 11.41 -1.63
C ARG A 26 -4.20 11.31 -3.15
N GLN A 27 -4.76 10.23 -3.70
CA GLN A 27 -4.94 10.09 -5.15
C GLN A 27 -5.70 11.27 -5.77
N ARG A 28 -6.71 11.81 -5.08
CA ARG A 28 -7.45 13.01 -5.53
C ARG A 28 -6.61 14.28 -5.58
N SER A 29 -5.48 14.31 -4.87
CA SER A 29 -4.47 15.38 -4.90
C SER A 29 -3.35 15.11 -5.92
N GLY A 30 -3.55 14.17 -6.84
CA GLY A 30 -2.59 13.84 -7.89
C GLY A 30 -1.53 12.81 -7.52
N CYS A 31 -1.56 12.23 -6.30
CA CYS A 31 -0.64 11.16 -5.92
C CYS A 31 -0.88 9.91 -6.76
N LYS A 32 0.18 9.35 -7.37
CA LYS A 32 0.10 8.20 -8.27
C LYS A 32 0.44 6.87 -7.60
N SER A 33 0.90 6.93 -6.35
CA SER A 33 1.24 5.75 -5.57
C SER A 33 0.08 4.75 -5.46
N ARG A 34 0.40 3.48 -5.72
CA ARG A 34 -0.54 2.37 -5.78
C ARG A 34 0.15 1.07 -5.40
N ILE A 35 -0.53 0.24 -4.63
CA ILE A 35 -0.09 -1.13 -4.32
C ILE A 35 -1.20 -2.13 -4.63
N SER A 36 -0.81 -3.31 -5.10
CA SER A 36 -1.68 -4.47 -5.21
C SER A 36 -1.16 -5.54 -4.25
N THR A 37 -1.95 -5.98 -3.27
CA THR A 37 -1.58 -7.03 -2.31
C THR A 37 -2.25 -8.35 -2.67
N LEU A 38 -1.62 -9.48 -2.39
CA LEU A 38 -2.28 -10.79 -2.52
C LEU A 38 -3.36 -10.96 -1.44
N ARG A 39 -4.48 -11.59 -1.80
CA ARG A 39 -5.54 -11.96 -0.84
C ARG A 39 -5.07 -13.18 -0.05
N GLY A 40 -5.27 -13.15 1.27
CA GLY A 40 -4.90 -14.25 2.16
C GLY A 40 -3.42 -14.27 2.56
N GLU A 41 -2.58 -13.46 1.93
CA GLU A 41 -1.11 -13.42 2.15
C GLU A 41 -0.69 -12.02 2.65
N PRO A 42 -0.77 -11.74 3.95
CA PRO A 42 -0.31 -10.49 4.52
C PRO A 42 1.18 -10.30 4.27
N GLY A 43 1.60 -9.11 3.86
CA GLY A 43 3.01 -8.82 3.56
C GLY A 43 3.45 -9.17 2.15
N THR A 44 2.60 -9.81 1.35
CA THR A 44 2.91 -10.12 -0.04
C THR A 44 2.21 -9.15 -0.99
N ALA A 45 3.00 -8.39 -1.72
CA ALA A 45 2.54 -7.48 -2.75
C ALA A 45 2.68 -8.13 -4.13
N TYR A 46 1.64 -8.04 -4.93
CA TYR A 46 1.74 -8.35 -6.36
C TYR A 46 2.50 -7.25 -7.11
N SER A 47 2.21 -5.99 -6.83
CA SER A 47 2.93 -4.85 -7.43
C SER A 47 2.90 -3.65 -6.51
N PHE A 48 3.97 -2.86 -6.52
CA PHE A 48 4.05 -1.63 -5.75
C PHE A 48 4.64 -0.51 -6.61
N ARG A 49 3.95 0.62 -6.67
CA ARG A 49 4.41 1.87 -7.28
C ARG A 49 4.45 2.92 -6.19
N GLU A 50 5.63 3.31 -5.76
CA GLU A 50 5.87 4.27 -4.68
C GLU A 50 6.01 5.72 -5.19
N ASP A 51 5.13 6.13 -6.11
CA ASP A 51 5.16 7.48 -6.70
C ASP A 51 4.31 8.44 -5.86
N HIS A 52 4.90 8.92 -4.76
CA HIS A 52 4.30 9.91 -3.87
C HIS A 52 4.76 11.32 -4.23
N ASN A 53 3.79 12.23 -4.35
CA ASN A 53 4.03 13.66 -4.56
C ASN A 53 3.91 14.47 -3.26
N HIS A 54 3.98 13.82 -2.11
CA HIS A 54 3.79 14.42 -0.80
C HIS A 54 4.53 13.61 0.27
N GLU A 55 4.81 14.24 1.41
CA GLU A 55 5.42 13.57 2.55
C GLU A 55 4.44 12.66 3.30
N SER A 56 4.99 11.68 4.02
CA SER A 56 4.24 10.83 4.94
C SER A 56 3.70 11.67 6.09
N LYS A 57 2.42 11.52 6.43
CA LYS A 57 1.77 12.28 7.52
C LYS A 57 1.53 11.47 8.79
N PHE A 58 1.72 10.15 8.76
CA PHE A 58 1.50 9.31 9.91
C PHE A 58 2.81 9.03 10.65
N ASP A 59 2.94 9.60 11.84
CA ASP A 59 3.97 9.22 12.80
C ASP A 59 3.54 7.89 13.47
N PHE A 60 4.42 6.89 13.38
CA PHE A 60 4.15 5.52 13.81
C PHE A 60 4.20 5.30 15.32
N LYS A 61 4.53 6.34 16.11
CA LYS A 61 4.89 6.17 17.52
C LYS A 61 3.78 5.70 18.46
N ASN A 62 2.52 5.56 18.03
CA ASN A 62 1.45 5.38 19.02
C ASN A 62 0.19 4.57 18.65
N ARG A 63 0.21 3.66 17.67
CA ARG A 63 -0.94 2.76 17.41
C ARG A 63 -0.54 1.36 16.95
N ASP A 64 -1.23 0.35 17.49
CA ASP A 64 -1.29 -1.06 17.03
C ASP A 64 -1.91 -1.20 15.63
N ILE A 65 -1.36 -0.49 14.66
CA ILE A 65 -1.72 -0.66 13.26
C ILE A 65 -0.83 -1.77 12.71
N LYS A 66 -1.39 -2.73 11.95
CA LYS A 66 -0.60 -3.67 11.13
C LYS A 66 0.15 -2.87 10.07
N VAL A 67 1.29 -2.30 10.46
CA VAL A 67 2.18 -1.52 9.61
C VAL A 67 2.99 -2.48 8.76
N LEU A 68 2.79 -2.41 7.45
CA LEU A 68 3.64 -3.10 6.50
C LEU A 68 4.72 -2.11 6.06
N LYS A 69 5.93 -2.26 6.61
CA LYS A 69 7.09 -1.51 6.08
C LYS A 69 7.38 -2.00 4.67
N VAL A 70 7.76 -1.11 3.75
CA VAL A 70 8.11 -1.51 2.37
C VAL A 70 9.24 -2.54 2.36
N ALA A 71 10.22 -2.39 3.25
CA ALA A 71 11.31 -3.34 3.43
C ALA A 71 10.86 -4.78 3.78
N LYS A 72 9.62 -4.97 4.23
CA LYS A 72 9.03 -6.29 4.54
C LYS A 72 8.05 -6.77 3.46
N LEU A 73 7.80 -5.99 2.41
CA LEU A 73 6.90 -6.39 1.33
C LEU A 73 7.64 -7.32 0.36
N LEU A 74 7.11 -8.53 0.21
CA LEU A 74 7.56 -9.46 -0.83
C LEU A 74 6.82 -9.10 -2.13
N ILE A 75 7.53 -8.53 -3.11
CA ILE A 75 6.96 -8.20 -4.42
C ILE A 75 7.13 -9.38 -5.36
N VAL A 76 6.03 -10.06 -5.69
CA VAL A 76 6.03 -11.29 -6.51
C VAL A 76 5.75 -11.05 -8.00
N GLY A 77 5.25 -9.86 -8.38
CA GLY A 77 4.96 -9.51 -9.76
C GLY A 77 6.20 -9.02 -10.52
N LYS A 78 6.79 -9.91 -11.31
CA LYS A 78 7.81 -9.60 -12.32
C LYS A 78 7.36 -8.48 -13.26
N ASN A 79 8.23 -7.48 -13.45
CA ASN A 79 8.28 -6.69 -14.67
C ASN A 79 8.23 -7.65 -15.87
N ARG A 80 7.25 -7.47 -16.75
CA ARG A 80 7.26 -8.03 -18.09
C ARG A 80 7.33 -6.89 -19.08
#